data_AF-A0A3E0N8H6-F1
#
_entry.id   AF-A0A3E0N8H6-F1
#
_cell.length_a   1.000
_cell.length_b   1.000
_cell.length_c   1.000
_cell.angle_alpha   90.00
_cell.angle_beta   90.00
_cell.angle_gamma   90.00
#
_symmetry.space_group_name_H-M   'P 1'
#
loop_
_entity.id
_entity.type
_entity.pdbx_description
1 polymer ?
#
loop_
_entity_poly.entity_id
_entity_poly.type
_entity_poly.pdbx_seq_one_letter_code
_entity_poly.pdbx_strand_id
1 'polypeptide(L)'
;MQLGIVRRMVFQWFVFFVTAILTLPIFRMVLTGDIDTPLSERLAVMAVDAIVLAAVFLTLMPYFAYDTLRASNRFAGPIYRLQKSIRATGFDAPFQPIRFREGDHWLDLADDYNEMVERLQPKPDVIESGDAFERDAAGAV
;
A
#
# COMPACT_ATOMS: atom_id res chain seq x y z
N MET A 1 13.19 -3.20 -0.61
CA MET A 1 12.16 -3.25 0.46
C MET A 1 11.08 -4.32 0.21
N GLN A 2 10.81 -4.77 -1.02
CA GLN A 2 9.72 -5.73 -1.31
C GLN A 2 9.90 -7.15 -0.73
N LEU A 3 11.14 -7.60 -0.50
CA LEU A 3 11.41 -8.93 0.06
C LEU A 3 10.89 -9.11 1.50
N GLY A 4 10.79 -8.04 2.29
CA GLY A 4 10.31 -8.09 3.67
C GLY A 4 8.83 -8.42 3.79
N ILE A 5 8.01 -7.89 2.86
CA ILE A 5 6.56 -8.12 2.80
C ILE A 5 6.30 -9.54 2.30
N VAL A 6 6.99 -9.95 1.23
CA VAL A 6 6.89 -11.31 0.69
C VAL A 6 7.30 -12.33 1.76
N ARG A 7 8.37 -12.09 2.53
CA ARG A 7 8.78 -12.97 3.63
C ARG A 7 7.72 -13.07 4.72
N ARG A 8 7.13 -11.95 5.16
CA ARG A 8 6.06 -11.95 6.18
C ARG A 8 4.84 -12.71 5.70
N MET A 9 4.50 -12.55 4.42
CA MET A 9 3.38 -13.25 3.81
C MET A 9 3.64 -14.76 3.72
N VAL A 10 4.80 -15.17 3.22
CA VAL A 10 5.20 -16.59 3.18
C VAL A 10 5.21 -17.20 4.58
N PHE A 11 5.70 -16.46 5.58
CA PHE A 11 5.67 -16.92 6.98
C PHE A 11 4.25 -17.09 7.52
N GLN A 12 3.36 -16.12 7.30
CA GLN A 12 1.95 -16.21 7.71
C GLN A 12 1.25 -17.38 7.02
N TRP A 13 1.55 -17.60 5.74
CA TRP A 13 1.05 -18.72 4.95
C TRP A 13 1.51 -20.07 5.50
N PHE A 14 2.79 -20.18 5.87
CA PHE A 14 3.33 -21.38 6.49
C PHE A 14 2.70 -21.66 7.85
N VAL A 15 2.55 -20.64 8.70
CA VAL A 15 1.88 -20.77 10.00
C VAL A 15 0.42 -21.19 9.83
N PHE A 16 -0.30 -20.62 8.88
CA PHE A 16 -1.69 -21.00 8.60
C PHE A 16 -1.79 -22.46 8.12
N PHE A 17 -0.88 -22.89 7.24
CA PHE A 17 -0.82 -24.27 6.76
C PHE A 17 -0.56 -25.28 7.90
N VAL A 18 0.43 -24.99 8.75
CA VAL A 18 0.72 -25.83 9.93
C VAL A 18 -0.47 -25.87 10.87
N THR A 19 -1.11 -24.72 11.12
CA THR A 19 -2.30 -24.64 11.97
C THR A 19 -3.46 -25.47 11.40
N ALA A 20 -3.69 -25.41 10.09
CA ALA A 20 -4.72 -26.19 9.41
C ALA A 20 -4.46 -27.70 9.51
N ILE A 21 -3.22 -28.14 9.29
CA ILE A 21 -2.81 -29.55 9.43
C ILE A 21 -3.03 -30.07 10.85
N LEU A 22 -2.78 -29.25 11.88
CA LEU A 22 -2.98 -29.65 13.27
C LEU A 22 -4.46 -29.62 13.67
N THR A 23 -5.25 -28.68 13.15
CA THR A 23 -6.63 -28.46 13.58
C THR A 23 -7.62 -29.44 12.94
N LEU A 24 -7.48 -29.73 11.65
CA LEU A 24 -8.40 -30.63 10.93
C LEU A 24 -8.53 -32.05 11.50
N PRO A 25 -7.46 -32.76 11.89
CA PRO A 25 -7.59 -34.09 12.48
C PRO A 25 -8.28 -34.04 13.84
N ILE A 26 -8.03 -32.98 14.63
CA ILE A 26 -8.72 -32.74 15.91
C ILE A 26 -10.22 -32.48 15.65
N PHE A 27 -10.54 -31.62 14.69
CA PHE A 27 -11.92 -31.31 14.32
C PHE A 27 -12.67 -32.55 13.82
N ARG A 28 -12.04 -33.36 12.97
CA ARG A 28 -12.59 -34.63 12.47
C ARG A 28 -12.80 -35.63 13.60
N MET A 29 -11.87 -35.72 14.55
CA MET A 29 -12.00 -36.59 15.72
C MET A 29 -13.19 -36.20 16.59
N VAL A 30 -13.41 -34.90 16.82
CA VAL A 30 -14.57 -34.39 17.58
C VAL A 30 -15.89 -34.69 16.86
N LEU A 31 -15.93 -34.54 15.53
CA LEU A 31 -17.15 -34.77 14.74
C LEU A 31 -17.51 -36.24 14.56
N THR A 32 -16.51 -37.10 14.33
CA THR A 32 -16.73 -38.52 14.01
C THR A 32 -16.77 -39.38 15.28
N GLY A 33 -16.24 -38.88 16.40
CA GLY A 33 -16.19 -39.62 17.67
C GLY A 33 -15.29 -40.87 17.62
N ASP A 34 -14.46 -40.99 16.58
CA ASP A 34 -13.78 -42.23 16.24
C ASP A 34 -12.45 -42.34 17.01
N ILE A 35 -12.51 -42.96 18.19
CA ILE A 35 -11.39 -43.07 19.14
C ILE A 35 -10.57 -44.35 18.89
N ASP A 36 -11.13 -45.35 18.20
CA ASP A 36 -10.54 -46.69 18.10
C ASP A 36 -9.75 -46.92 16.79
N THR A 37 -9.72 -45.95 15.88
CA THR A 37 -8.97 -46.08 14.62
C THR A 37 -7.47 -46.27 14.85
N PRO A 38 -6.83 -47.24 14.17
CA PRO A 38 -5.41 -47.49 14.30
C PRO A 38 -4.57 -46.30 13.79
N LEU A 39 -3.40 -46.09 14.40
CA LEU A 39 -2.53 -44.95 14.12
C LEU A 39 -2.12 -44.85 12.64
N SER A 40 -1.92 -45.98 11.97
CA SER A 40 -1.56 -46.03 10.54
C SER A 40 -2.64 -45.43 9.64
N GLU A 41 -3.91 -45.74 9.91
CA GLU A 41 -5.04 -45.18 9.16
C GLU A 41 -5.19 -43.68 9.42
N ARG A 42 -4.98 -43.24 10.67
CA ARG A 42 -4.97 -41.81 11.00
C ARG A 42 -3.89 -41.04 10.25
N LEU A 43 -2.67 -41.59 10.18
CA LEU A 43 -1.56 -40.96 9.45
C LEU A 43 -1.81 -40.91 7.94
N ALA A 44 -2.38 -41.98 7.37
CA ALA A 44 -2.72 -42.01 5.95
C ALA A 44 -3.77 -40.94 5.60
N VAL A 45 -4.81 -40.83 6.43
CA VAL A 45 -5.85 -39.79 6.29
C VAL A 45 -5.25 -38.40 6.46
N MET A 46 -4.42 -38.17 7.48
CA MET A 46 -3.71 -36.91 7.69
C MET A 46 -2.88 -36.51 6.47
N ALA A 47 -2.18 -37.46 5.86
CA ALA A 47 -1.36 -37.22 4.68
C ALA A 47 -2.21 -36.80 3.47
N VAL A 48 -3.35 -37.46 3.25
CA VAL A 48 -4.29 -37.09 2.17
C VAL A 48 -4.85 -35.69 2.42
N ASP A 49 -5.33 -35.41 3.64
CA ASP A 49 -5.87 -34.10 4.01
C ASP A 49 -4.80 -32.99 3.83
N ALA A 50 -3.55 -33.26 4.22
CA ALA A 50 -2.43 -32.35 4.04
C ALA A 50 -2.08 -32.12 2.56
N ILE A 51 -2.15 -33.15 1.71
CA ILE A 51 -1.92 -33.02 0.27
C ILE A 51 -3.02 -32.19 -0.40
N VAL A 52 -4.28 -32.44 -0.05
CA VAL A 52 -5.42 -31.69 -0.58
C VAL A 52 -5.32 -30.21 -0.17
N LEU A 53 -5.04 -29.94 1.10
CA LEU A 53 -4.76 -28.59 1.57
C LEU A 53 -3.58 -27.95 0.83
N ALA A 54 -2.46 -28.68 0.69
CA ALA A 54 -1.28 -28.16 0.01
C ALA A 54 -1.61 -27.78 -1.44
N ALA A 55 -2.41 -28.57 -2.14
CA ALA A 55 -2.85 -28.28 -3.51
C ALA A 55 -3.73 -27.02 -3.58
N VAL A 56 -4.70 -26.89 -2.66
CA VAL A 56 -5.54 -25.68 -2.57
C VAL A 56 -4.67 -24.44 -2.28
N PHE A 57 -3.76 -24.56 -1.32
CA PHE A 57 -2.87 -23.47 -0.92
C PHE A 57 -1.93 -23.05 -2.05
N LEU A 58 -1.33 -24.01 -2.74
CA LEU A 58 -0.44 -23.77 -3.88
C LEU A 58 -1.19 -23.05 -5.01
N THR A 59 -2.46 -23.37 -5.21
CA THR A 59 -3.31 -22.72 -6.23
C THR A 59 -3.66 -21.28 -5.84
N LEU A 60 -3.88 -21.02 -4.55
CA LEU A 60 -4.21 -19.69 -4.03
C LEU A 60 -2.97 -18.78 -3.88
N MET A 61 -1.78 -19.36 -3.69
CA MET A 61 -0.52 -18.64 -3.54
C MET A 61 -0.26 -17.61 -4.66
N PRO A 62 -0.34 -17.95 -5.97
CA PRO A 62 -0.10 -16.98 -7.04
C PRO A 62 -1.15 -15.87 -7.07
N TYR A 63 -2.41 -16.16 -6.73
CA TYR A 63 -3.46 -15.15 -6.66
C TYR A 63 -3.17 -14.15 -5.53
N PHE A 64 -2.83 -14.64 -4.34
CA PHE A 64 -2.46 -13.79 -3.22
C PHE A 64 -1.18 -12.99 -3.47
N ALA A 65 -0.18 -13.62 -4.11
CA ALA A 65 1.06 -12.94 -4.49
C ALA A 65 0.77 -11.82 -5.48
N TYR A 66 -0.07 -12.08 -6.49
CA TYR A 66 -0.49 -11.08 -7.45
C TYR A 66 -1.23 -9.91 -6.79
N ASP A 67 -2.20 -10.19 -5.92
CA ASP A 67 -2.97 -9.15 -5.25
C ASP A 67 -2.10 -8.29 -4.31
N THR A 68 -1.21 -8.94 -3.57
CA THR A 68 -0.28 -8.25 -2.65
C THR A 68 0.74 -7.42 -3.41
N LEU A 69 1.31 -7.94 -4.50
CA LEU A 69 2.24 -7.20 -5.36
C LEU A 69 1.53 -6.02 -6.03
N ARG A 70 0.28 -6.21 -6.49
CA ARG A 70 -0.52 -5.15 -7.10
C ARG A 70 -0.84 -4.05 -6.08
N ALA A 71 -1.23 -4.41 -4.86
CA ALA A 71 -1.42 -3.47 -3.77
C ALA A 71 -0.13 -2.71 -3.47
N SER A 72 0.99 -3.41 -3.28
CA SER A 72 2.29 -2.79 -3.00
C SER A 72 2.77 -1.87 -4.13
N ASN A 73 2.54 -2.24 -5.40
CA ASN A 73 2.93 -1.43 -6.55
C ASN A 73 2.03 -0.19 -6.70
N ARG A 74 0.75 -0.29 -6.31
CA ARG A 74 -0.15 0.87 -6.22
C ARG A 74 0.30 1.88 -5.18
N PHE A 75 0.97 1.43 -4.11
CA PHE A 75 1.58 2.30 -3.09
C PHE A 75 2.90 2.95 -3.52
N ALA A 76 3.74 2.23 -4.28
CA ALA A 76 5.06 2.71 -4.66
C ALA A 76 5.02 3.91 -5.63
N GLY A 77 4.06 3.94 -6.56
CA GLY A 77 3.93 4.99 -7.56
C GLY A 77 3.68 6.40 -6.98
N PRO A 78 2.65 6.59 -6.13
CA PRO A 78 2.36 7.86 -5.48
C PRO A 78 3.51 8.37 -4.60
N ILE A 79 4.10 7.50 -3.77
CA ILE A 79 5.23 7.85 -2.89
C ILE A 79 6.46 8.31 -3.68
N TYR A 80 6.76 7.64 -4.80
CA TYR A 80 7.88 8.03 -5.65
C TYR A 80 7.65 9.40 -6.30
N ARG A 81 6.42 9.69 -6.74
CA ARG A 81 6.05 11.02 -7.26
C ARG A 81 6.19 12.10 -6.19
N LEU A 82 5.72 11.83 -4.95
CA LEU A 82 5.86 12.76 -3.84
C LEU A 82 7.33 13.06 -3.51
N GLN A 83 8.19 12.04 -3.43
CA GLN A 83 9.63 12.24 -3.24
C GLN A 83 10.26 13.09 -4.35
N LYS A 84 9.87 12.86 -5.61
CA LYS A 84 10.38 13.63 -6.73
C LYS A 84 9.99 15.10 -6.61
N SER A 85 8.74 15.39 -6.23
CA SER A 85 8.27 16.76 -6.04
C SER A 85 8.94 17.45 -4.86
N ILE A 86 9.08 16.79 -3.71
CA ILE A 86 9.82 17.33 -2.56
C ILE A 86 11.26 17.71 -2.94
N ARG A 87 11.94 16.86 -3.73
CA ARG A 87 13.29 17.15 -4.22
C ARG A 87 13.32 18.31 -5.23
N ALA A 88 12.26 18.46 -6.03
CA ALA A 88 12.16 19.54 -7.00
C ALA A 88 11.87 20.91 -6.33
N THR A 89 11.19 20.93 -5.19
CA THR A 89 10.93 22.16 -4.40
C THR A 89 12.21 22.72 -3.74
N GLY A 90 13.32 21.98 -3.76
CA GLY A 90 14.54 22.33 -3.02
C GLY A 90 15.43 23.43 -3.61
N PHE A 91 15.18 23.97 -4.80
CA PHE A 91 16.06 24.97 -5.42
C PHE A 91 15.32 25.71 -6.55
N ASP A 92 14.84 26.94 -6.28
CA ASP A 92 14.33 27.95 -7.26
C ASP A 92 13.36 27.49 -8.38
N ALA A 93 12.80 26.28 -8.31
CA ALA A 93 11.92 25.76 -9.34
C ALA A 93 10.47 26.19 -9.10
N PRO A 94 9.75 26.65 -10.15
CA PRO A 94 8.35 27.04 -10.01
C PRO A 94 7.50 25.86 -9.52
N PHE A 95 6.70 26.11 -8.49
CA PHE A 95 5.83 25.12 -7.85
C PHE A 95 4.87 24.47 -8.86
N GLN A 96 4.83 23.14 -8.84
CA GLN A 96 3.81 22.36 -9.53
C GLN A 96 2.99 21.57 -8.51
N PRO A 97 1.68 21.87 -8.34
CA PRO A 97 0.83 21.13 -7.42
C PRO A 97 0.74 19.66 -7.84
N ILE A 98 0.81 18.77 -6.85
CA ILE A 98 0.68 17.33 -7.08
C ILE A 98 -0.80 16.97 -7.00
N ARG A 99 -1.32 16.31 -8.03
CA ARG A 99 -2.61 15.60 -7.95
C ARG A 99 -2.38 14.10 -8.11
N PHE A 100 -2.91 13.33 -7.17
CA PHE A 100 -3.07 11.88 -7.34
C PHE A 100 -4.41 11.56 -8.02
N ARG A 101 -4.54 10.33 -8.53
CA ARG A 101 -5.75 9.89 -9.25
C ARG A 101 -6.88 9.65 -8.24
N GLU A 102 -8.12 9.96 -8.65
CA GLU A 102 -9.31 9.72 -7.84
C GLU A 102 -9.41 8.24 -7.42
N GLY A 103 -9.66 8.01 -6.12
CA GLY A 103 -9.76 6.67 -5.52
C GLY A 103 -8.48 6.11 -4.89
N ASP A 104 -7.34 6.82 -4.94
CA ASP A 104 -6.14 6.44 -4.19
C ASP A 104 -6.20 6.94 -2.73
N HIS A 105 -5.77 6.12 -1.77
CA HIS A 105 -5.68 6.46 -0.34
C HIS A 105 -4.76 7.65 0.00
N TRP A 106 -4.13 8.26 -1.00
CA TRP A 106 -3.09 9.29 -0.87
C TRP A 106 -3.56 10.68 -1.27
N LEU A 107 -4.84 10.84 -1.61
CA LEU A 107 -5.43 12.14 -1.96
C LEU A 107 -5.20 13.15 -0.84
N ASP A 108 -5.54 12.78 0.40
CA ASP A 108 -5.34 13.61 1.59
C ASP A 108 -3.86 14.02 1.77
N LEU A 109 -2.91 13.11 1.49
CA LEU A 109 -1.48 13.42 1.61
C LEU A 109 -0.98 14.37 0.50
N ALA A 110 -1.56 14.32 -0.70
CA ALA A 110 -1.29 15.33 -1.73
C ALA A 110 -1.82 16.69 -1.33
N ASP A 111 -3.02 16.73 -0.74
CA ASP A 111 -3.65 17.96 -0.30
C ASP A 111 -2.84 18.61 0.84
N ASP A 112 -2.45 17.82 1.85
CA ASP A 112 -1.56 18.25 2.94
C ASP A 112 -0.21 18.80 2.41
N TYR A 113 0.37 18.13 1.42
CA TYR A 113 1.63 18.58 0.81
C TYR A 113 1.48 19.89 0.03
N ASN A 114 0.41 20.01 -0.77
CA ASN A 114 0.14 21.22 -1.54
C ASN A 114 -0.09 22.41 -0.60
N GLU A 115 -0.86 22.23 0.47
CA GLU A 115 -1.11 23.26 1.48
C GLU A 115 0.19 23.68 2.20
N MET A 116 1.04 22.71 2.57
CA MET A 116 2.32 23.00 3.21
C MET A 116 3.21 23.86 2.30
N VAL A 117 3.30 23.53 1.01
CA VAL A 117 4.16 24.25 0.06
C VAL A 117 3.58 25.63 -0.30
N GLU A 118 2.27 25.79 -0.34
CA GLU A 118 1.61 27.09 -0.51
C GLU A 118 1.96 28.04 0.65
N ARG A 119 1.97 27.55 1.89
CA ARG A 119 2.34 28.35 3.08
C ARG A 119 3.82 28.74 3.10
N LEU A 120 4.69 27.94 2.49
CA LEU A 120 6.14 28.17 2.46
C LEU A 120 6.56 29.09 1.30
N GLN A 121 5.71 29.26 0.29
CA GLN A 121 5.98 30.23 -0.77
C GLN A 121 5.78 31.65 -0.23
N PRO A 122 6.78 32.53 -0.38
CA PRO A 122 6.57 33.95 -0.13
C PRO A 122 5.42 34.39 -1.02
N LYS A 123 4.37 35.00 -0.44
CA LYS A 123 3.38 35.73 -1.24
C LYS A 123 4.18 36.64 -2.17
N PRO A 124 4.04 36.55 -3.50
CA PRO A 124 4.66 37.52 -4.36
C PRO A 124 4.17 38.87 -3.86
N ASP A 125 5.11 39.71 -3.41
CA ASP A 125 4.80 41.09 -3.05
C ASP A 125 3.98 41.62 -4.20
N VAL A 126 2.74 42.01 -3.90
CA VAL A 126 1.89 42.73 -4.83
C VAL A 126 2.63 44.04 -5.03
N ILE A 127 3.54 44.08 -6.00
CA ILE A 127 4.14 45.31 -6.44
C ILE A 127 2.97 46.08 -7.05
N GLU A 128 2.39 46.99 -6.26
CA GLU A 128 1.57 48.10 -6.72
C GLU A 128 2.44 48.98 -7.63
N SER A 129 2.76 48.50 -8.83
CA SER A 129 3.45 49.24 -9.88
C SER A 129 2.48 49.73 -10.95
N GLY A 130 1.28 50.16 -10.52
CA GLY A 130 0.25 50.75 -11.38
C GLY A 130 -0.04 52.22 -11.09
N ASP A 131 -0.18 52.60 -9.81
CA ASP A 131 -0.89 53.84 -9.47
C ASP A 131 0.02 55.06 -9.26
N ALA A 132 1.34 54.87 -9.21
CA ALA A 132 2.29 55.97 -9.04
C ALA A 132 2.64 56.70 -10.35
N PHE A 133 2.53 56.04 -11.51
CA PHE A 133 2.90 56.66 -12.79
C PHE A 133 1.77 57.52 -13.39
N GLU A 134 0.51 57.22 -13.05
CA GLU A 134 -0.67 57.93 -13.60
C GLU A 134 -0.96 59.26 -12.88
N ARG A 135 -0.50 59.42 -11.63
CA ARG A 135 -0.67 60.66 -10.85
C ARG A 135 0.27 61.79 -11.28
N ASP A 136 1.48 61.47 -11.72
CA ASP A 136 2.43 62.47 -12.22
C ASP A 136 2.10 62.92 -13.66
N ALA A 137 1.47 62.06 -14.48
CA ALA A 137 1.01 62.41 -15.81
C ALA A 137 -0.24 63.32 -15.81
N ALA A 138 -1.10 63.20 -14.79
CA ALA A 138 -2.33 63.99 -14.67
C ALA A 138 -2.14 65.38 -14.03
N GLY A 139 -0.95 65.68 -13.48
CA GLY A 139 -0.64 66.97 -12.82
C GLY A 139 0.05 68.01 -13.71
N ALA A 140 0.29 67.71 -14.99
CA ALA A 140 1.08 68.56 -15.90
C ALA A 140 0.25 69.20 -17.04
N VAL A 141 -1.04 69.50 -16.79
CA VAL A 141 -1.92 70.22 -17.74
C VAL A 141 -2.51 71.46 -17.08
#